data_AF-A0A4Y4AR16-F1
#
_entry.id   AF-A0A4Y4AR16-F1
#
_cell.length_a   1.000
_cell.length_b   1.000
_cell.length_c   1.000
_cell.angle_alpha   90.00
_cell.angle_beta   90.00
_cell.angle_gamma   90.00
#
_symmetry.space_group_name_H-M   'P 1'
#
loop_
_entity.id
_entity.type
_entity.pdbx_description
1 polymer ?
#
loop_
_entity_poly.entity_id
_entity_poly.type
_entity_poly.pdbx_seq_one_letter_code
_entity_poly.pdbx_strand_id
1 'polypeptide(L)'
;MYHYYKQPTISKLIHFMKLQLITNLRKKVLENKKLILFIISKKIIVAIVLMFLSGSCISTKSTLKNVDDNAPVPRLSKNNTFIITEYSKDKKYGYNKDYPINIFYYNTYNEQLNEERFLNALAGPKGEKISYTKIETCCPFPSKRTAMGAGFLNIYEIRWEGQKKPILLYLNIYEKGYLKCPVGLSIKK
;
A
#
# COMPACT_ATOMS: atom_id res chain seq x y z
N MET A 1 56.51 -43.64 65.43
CA MET A 1 55.35 -43.56 66.33
C MET A 1 54.11 -43.41 65.45
N TYR A 2 53.17 -44.36 65.53
CA TYR A 2 52.01 -44.45 64.62
C TYR A 2 51.04 -43.29 64.84
N HIS A 3 50.73 -42.53 63.80
CA HIS A 3 49.69 -41.50 63.85
C HIS A 3 48.31 -42.17 63.92
N TYR A 4 47.67 -42.09 65.09
CA TYR A 4 46.28 -42.49 65.29
C TYR A 4 45.35 -41.55 64.52
N TYR A 5 44.83 -42.01 63.38
CA TYR A 5 43.75 -41.33 62.67
C TYR A 5 42.45 -41.50 63.46
N LYS A 6 41.91 -40.39 63.97
CA LYS A 6 40.65 -40.38 64.71
C LYS A 6 39.50 -40.60 63.73
N GLN A 7 38.88 -41.78 63.79
CA GLN A 7 37.73 -42.13 62.95
C GLN A 7 36.56 -41.13 63.16
N PRO A 8 35.91 -40.68 62.08
CA PRO A 8 34.76 -39.79 62.19
C PRO A 8 33.59 -40.51 62.88
N THR A 9 32.89 -39.79 63.78
CA THR A 9 31.69 -40.33 64.42
C THR A 9 30.57 -40.51 63.39
N ILE A 10 29.70 -41.50 63.60
CA ILE A 10 28.54 -41.81 62.73
C ILE A 10 27.71 -40.54 62.43
N SER A 11 27.55 -39.66 63.43
CA SER A 11 26.88 -38.36 63.28
C SER A 11 27.53 -37.44 62.23
N LYS A 12 28.86 -37.35 62.19
CA LYS A 12 29.60 -36.56 61.19
C LYS A 12 29.44 -37.15 59.78
N LEU A 13 29.43 -38.48 59.65
CA LEU A 13 29.17 -39.15 58.38
C LEU A 13 27.75 -38.88 57.86
N ILE A 14 26.73 -38.99 58.71
CA ILE A 14 25.34 -38.70 58.33
C ILE A 14 25.16 -37.24 57.91
N HIS A 15 25.79 -36.31 58.63
CA HIS A 15 25.76 -34.88 58.26
C HIS A 15 26.43 -34.64 56.90
N PHE A 16 27.59 -35.24 56.66
CA PHE A 16 28.31 -35.12 55.39
C PHE A 16 27.50 -35.70 54.22
N MET A 17 26.88 -36.86 54.39
CA MET A 17 26.02 -37.48 53.39
C MET A 17 24.77 -36.64 53.08
N LYS A 18 24.12 -36.07 54.11
CA LYS A 18 22.99 -35.13 53.91
C LYS A 18 23.42 -33.88 53.15
N LEU A 19 24.58 -33.33 53.48
CA LEU A 19 25.11 -32.14 52.80
C LEU A 19 25.41 -32.45 51.32
N GLN A 20 26.05 -33.58 51.03
CA GLN A 20 26.29 -34.03 49.65
C GLN A 20 24.99 -34.23 48.87
N LEU A 21 23.98 -34.86 49.47
CA LEU A 21 22.67 -35.06 48.85
C LEU A 21 22.01 -33.71 48.51
N ILE A 22 22.01 -32.77 49.46
CA ILE A 22 21.44 -31.42 49.26
C ILE A 22 22.21 -30.67 48.17
N THR A 23 23.54 -30.72 48.15
CA THR A 23 24.34 -30.07 47.11
C THR A 23 24.08 -30.67 45.72
N ASN A 24 23.93 -31.99 45.62
CA ASN A 24 23.61 -32.68 44.37
C ASN A 24 22.20 -32.34 43.87
N LEU A 25 21.22 -32.29 44.78
CA LEU A 25 19.86 -31.84 44.47
C LEU A 25 19.84 -30.39 43.98
N ARG A 26 20.54 -29.47 44.67
CA ARG A 26 20.67 -28.07 44.26
C ARG A 26 21.31 -27.94 42.89
N LYS A 27 22.37 -28.69 42.61
CA LYS A 27 23.04 -28.70 41.30
C LYS A 27 22.10 -29.17 40.19
N LYS A 28 21.34 -30.24 40.42
CA LYS A 28 20.36 -30.78 39.46
C LYS A 28 19.20 -29.81 39.19
N VAL A 29 18.71 -29.12 40.22
CA VAL A 29 17.69 -28.06 40.08
C VAL A 29 18.24 -26.88 39.27
N LEU A 30 19.49 -26.47 39.48
CA LEU A 30 20.11 -25.38 38.74
C LEU A 30 20.30 -25.73 37.25
N GLU A 31 20.76 -26.95 36.95
CA GLU A 31 20.90 -27.43 35.57
C GLU A 31 19.55 -27.51 34.85
N ASN A 32 18.50 -28.00 35.51
CA ASN A 32 17.14 -28.00 34.95
C ASN A 32 16.63 -26.57 34.70
N LYS A 33 16.90 -25.63 35.61
CA LYS A 33 16.56 -24.22 35.40
C LYS A 33 17.29 -23.65 34.18
N LYS A 34 18.60 -23.88 34.04
CA LYS A 34 19.39 -23.43 32.87
C LYS A 34 18.84 -24.01 31.56
N LEU A 35 18.48 -25.30 31.55
CA LEU A 35 17.91 -25.95 30.37
C LEU A 35 16.56 -25.33 29.97
N ILE A 36 15.69 -25.05 30.95
CA ILE A 36 14.40 -24.40 30.72
C ILE A 36 14.61 -22.98 30.18
N LEU A 37 15.49 -22.19 30.79
CA LEU A 37 15.85 -20.85 30.30
C LEU A 37 16.41 -20.88 28.87
N PHE A 38 17.26 -21.85 28.56
CA PHE A 38 17.81 -22.05 27.21
C PHE A 38 16.71 -22.35 26.20
N ILE A 39 15.78 -23.26 26.51
CA ILE A 39 14.64 -23.58 25.63
C ILE A 39 13.73 -22.36 25.43
N ILE A 40 13.43 -21.60 26.49
CA ILE A 40 12.62 -20.38 26.42
C ILE A 40 13.32 -19.33 25.54
N SER A 41 14.63 -19.10 25.71
CA SER A 41 15.39 -18.14 24.91
C SER A 41 15.36 -18.47 23.41
N LYS A 42 15.49 -19.77 23.06
CA LYS A 42 15.42 -20.23 21.67
C LYS A 42 14.04 -19.99 21.05
N LYS A 43 12.96 -20.22 21.81
CA LYS A 43 11.58 -19.94 21.37
C LYS A 43 11.34 -18.44 21.16
N ILE A 44 11.86 -17.59 22.06
CA ILE A 44 11.77 -16.13 21.92
C ILE A 44 12.51 -15.66 20.67
N ILE A 45 13.73 -16.16 20.43
CA ILE A 45 14.50 -15.83 19.23
C ILE A 45 13.74 -16.23 17.96
N VAL A 46 13.16 -17.43 17.92
CA VAL A 46 12.35 -17.90 16.78
C VAL A 46 11.12 -17.00 16.57
N ALA A 47 10.43 -16.60 17.64
CA ALA A 47 9.28 -15.71 17.54
C ALA A 47 9.66 -14.31 17.00
N ILE A 48 10.79 -13.76 17.43
CA ILE A 48 11.31 -12.47 16.96
C ILE A 48 11.66 -12.55 15.47
N VAL A 49 12.36 -13.60 15.04
CA VAL A 49 12.71 -13.81 13.61
C VAL A 49 11.45 -13.92 12.74
N LEU A 50 10.44 -14.65 13.21
CA LEU A 50 9.16 -14.79 12.49
C LEU A 50 8.43 -13.45 12.35
N MET A 51 8.51 -12.58 13.37
CA MET A 51 7.92 -11.24 13.35
C MET A 51 8.55 -10.35 12.27
N PHE A 52 9.89 -10.37 12.14
CA PHE A 52 10.59 -9.57 11.13
C PHE A 52 10.31 -9.99 9.68
N LEU A 53 9.94 -11.25 9.43
CA LEU A 53 9.62 -11.75 8.10
C LEU A 53 8.26 -11.27 7.55
N SER A 54 7.41 -10.67 8.40
CA SER A 54 6.07 -10.18 7.99
C SER A 54 6.06 -8.74 7.46
N GLY A 55 7.21 -8.05 7.45
CA GLY A 55 7.34 -6.71 6.90
C GLY A 55 7.27 -6.72 5.37
N SER A 56 6.08 -6.64 4.79
CA SER A 56 5.95 -6.40 3.35
C SER A 56 6.36 -4.97 3.03
N CYS A 57 7.36 -4.82 2.14
CA CYS A 57 7.71 -3.52 1.57
C CYS A 57 6.65 -3.17 0.52
N ILE A 58 5.64 -2.37 0.90
CA ILE A 58 4.68 -1.85 -0.08
C ILE A 58 5.44 -0.88 -0.98
N SER A 59 5.57 -1.24 -2.27
CA SER A 59 6.18 -0.37 -3.28
C SER A 59 5.41 0.94 -3.36
N THR A 60 6.08 2.05 -3.04
CA THR A 60 5.53 3.41 -3.18
C THR A 60 5.57 3.93 -4.62
N LYS A 61 6.10 3.13 -5.56
CA LYS A 61 6.11 3.46 -6.98
C LYS A 61 4.73 3.21 -7.56
N SER A 62 4.14 4.25 -8.17
CA SER A 62 2.85 4.13 -8.85
C SER A 62 2.89 3.05 -9.93
N THR A 63 1.79 2.31 -10.05
CA THR A 63 1.58 1.29 -11.10
C THR A 63 1.02 1.91 -12.39
N LEU A 64 0.56 3.16 -12.33
CA LEU A 64 0.10 3.91 -13.49
C LEU A 64 1.29 4.25 -14.41
N LYS A 65 1.07 4.14 -15.72
CA LYS A 65 2.13 4.23 -16.74
C LYS A 65 2.25 5.60 -17.40
N ASN A 66 1.31 6.51 -17.12
CA ASN A 66 1.23 7.84 -17.72
C ASN A 66 1.19 8.98 -16.67
N VAL A 67 1.74 8.73 -15.49
CA VAL A 67 1.97 9.77 -14.47
C VAL A 67 3.23 10.55 -14.83
N ASP A 68 3.14 11.88 -14.79
CA ASP A 68 4.26 12.79 -15.02
C ASP A 68 4.14 14.03 -14.12
N ASP A 69 5.03 14.16 -13.15
CA ASP A 69 5.05 15.29 -12.21
C ASP A 69 5.40 16.64 -12.86
N ASN A 70 6.03 16.61 -14.04
CA ASN A 70 6.37 17.79 -14.84
C ASN A 70 5.20 18.28 -15.70
N ALA A 71 4.12 17.50 -15.81
CA ALA A 71 2.95 17.94 -16.55
C ALA A 71 2.38 19.23 -15.94
N PRO A 72 1.93 20.18 -16.78
CA PRO A 72 1.39 21.45 -16.31
C PRO A 72 0.11 21.22 -15.51
N VAL A 73 -0.11 22.06 -14.50
CA VAL A 73 -1.40 22.08 -13.80
C VAL A 73 -2.49 22.48 -14.79
N PRO A 74 -3.64 21.77 -14.85
CA PRO A 74 -4.74 22.11 -15.72
C PRO A 74 -5.18 23.57 -15.55
N ARG A 75 -5.60 24.23 -16.63
CA ARG A 75 -6.17 25.59 -16.59
C ARG A 75 -7.68 25.53 -16.75
N LEU A 76 -8.38 26.50 -16.15
CA LEU A 76 -9.82 26.61 -16.25
C LEU A 76 -10.24 27.59 -17.35
N SER A 77 -11.29 27.22 -18.07
CA SER A 77 -12.02 28.08 -18.99
C SER A 77 -12.95 29.03 -18.24
N LYS A 78 -13.53 30.01 -18.95
CA LYS A 78 -14.58 30.90 -18.40
C LYS A 78 -15.81 30.13 -17.92
N ASN A 79 -16.07 28.95 -18.48
CA ASN A 79 -17.21 28.10 -18.13
C ASN A 79 -16.87 27.09 -17.03
N ASN A 80 -15.77 27.30 -16.30
CA ASN A 80 -15.31 26.41 -15.23
C ASN A 80 -15.13 24.95 -15.71
N THR A 81 -14.59 24.75 -16.91
CA THR A 81 -14.14 23.45 -17.44
C THR A 81 -12.63 23.46 -17.63
N PHE A 82 -11.98 22.29 -17.72
CA PHE A 82 -10.57 22.28 -18.06
C PHE A 82 -10.35 22.65 -19.53
N ILE A 83 -9.33 23.46 -19.77
CA ILE A 83 -8.86 23.78 -21.13
C ILE A 83 -8.02 22.61 -21.62
N ILE A 84 -8.52 21.92 -22.64
CA ILE A 84 -7.83 20.82 -23.32
C ILE A 84 -7.47 21.32 -24.73
N THR A 85 -6.19 21.25 -25.09
CA THR A 85 -5.69 21.72 -26.40
C THR A 85 -5.07 20.62 -27.25
N GLU A 86 -4.79 19.46 -26.65
CA GLU A 86 -4.14 18.33 -27.31
C GLU A 86 -5.03 17.10 -27.37
N TYR A 87 -4.86 16.33 -28.44
CA TYR A 87 -5.45 15.01 -28.60
C TYR A 87 -4.42 13.93 -28.29
N SER A 88 -4.81 12.91 -27.54
CA SER A 88 -3.95 11.76 -27.31
C SER A 88 -3.76 10.98 -28.61
N LYS A 89 -2.53 10.51 -28.86
CA LYS A 89 -2.21 9.52 -29.89
C LYS A 89 -2.28 8.08 -29.35
N ASP A 90 -2.29 7.93 -28.03
CA ASP A 90 -2.39 6.63 -27.36
C ASP A 90 -3.86 6.22 -27.21
N LYS A 91 -4.21 5.09 -27.84
CA LYS A 91 -5.55 4.48 -27.77
C LYS A 91 -5.92 3.98 -26.36
N LYS A 92 -4.95 3.81 -25.46
CA LYS A 92 -5.18 3.39 -24.08
C LYS A 92 -5.51 4.55 -23.14
N TYR A 93 -5.14 5.78 -23.50
CA TYR A 93 -5.33 6.96 -22.66
C TYR A 93 -6.82 7.15 -22.32
N GLY A 94 -7.14 7.07 -21.03
CA GLY A 94 -8.48 7.11 -20.48
C GLY A 94 -9.25 5.80 -20.57
N TYR A 95 -8.93 4.90 -21.51
CA TYR A 95 -9.67 3.64 -21.73
C TYR A 95 -9.07 2.42 -21.01
N ASN A 96 -7.91 2.58 -20.38
CA ASN A 96 -7.22 1.52 -19.67
C ASN A 96 -6.84 1.98 -18.26
N LYS A 97 -7.03 1.10 -17.27
CA LYS A 97 -6.71 1.38 -15.86
C LYS A 97 -5.25 1.78 -15.62
N ASP A 98 -4.30 1.31 -16.44
CA ASP A 98 -2.88 1.67 -16.30
C ASP A 98 -2.56 3.01 -16.98
N TYR A 99 -3.49 3.56 -17.78
CA TYR A 99 -3.36 4.81 -18.51
C TYR A 99 -4.58 5.73 -18.27
N PRO A 100 -4.94 6.04 -17.01
CA PRO A 100 -6.11 6.86 -16.72
C PRO A 100 -5.90 8.31 -17.16
N ILE A 101 -6.97 9.10 -17.19
CA ILE A 101 -6.86 10.54 -17.31
C ILE A 101 -6.44 11.10 -15.94
N ASN A 102 -5.21 11.59 -15.86
CA ASN A 102 -4.65 12.21 -14.66
C ASN A 102 -5.07 13.69 -14.58
N ILE A 103 -5.96 14.04 -13.65
CA ILE A 103 -6.63 15.35 -13.55
C ILE A 103 -6.33 16.10 -12.24
N PHE A 104 -5.17 15.84 -11.63
CA PHE A 104 -4.76 16.56 -10.42
C PHE A 104 -4.77 18.08 -10.62
N TYR A 105 -5.53 18.79 -9.78
CA TYR A 105 -5.69 20.25 -9.83
C TYR A 105 -5.54 20.86 -8.43
N TYR A 106 -4.30 21.24 -8.10
CA TYR A 106 -3.83 21.80 -6.82
C TYR A 106 -3.97 20.90 -5.58
N ASN A 107 -5.12 20.28 -5.37
CA ASN A 107 -5.40 19.38 -4.25
C ASN A 107 -6.46 18.34 -4.65
N THR A 108 -6.74 17.41 -3.73
CA THR A 108 -7.70 16.32 -3.91
C THR A 108 -8.98 16.50 -3.09
N TYR A 109 -9.27 17.71 -2.55
CA TYR A 109 -10.45 17.93 -1.71
C TYR A 109 -11.77 17.95 -2.50
N ASN A 110 -11.74 18.42 -3.75
CA ASN A 110 -12.91 18.52 -4.62
C ASN A 110 -12.83 17.51 -5.77
N GLU A 111 -12.88 16.22 -5.41
CA GLU A 111 -12.73 15.08 -6.32
C GLU A 111 -13.67 15.18 -7.53
N GLN A 112 -14.98 15.22 -7.25
CA GLN A 112 -16.04 15.19 -8.27
C GLN A 112 -16.01 16.42 -9.19
N LEU A 113 -15.68 17.59 -8.65
CA LEU A 113 -15.67 18.83 -9.45
C LEU A 113 -14.62 18.80 -10.56
N ASN A 114 -13.43 18.24 -10.30
CA ASN A 114 -12.37 18.18 -11.30
C ASN A 114 -12.68 17.12 -12.37
N GLU A 115 -13.37 16.04 -12.00
CA GLU A 115 -13.87 15.04 -12.95
C GLU A 115 -14.92 15.65 -13.88
N GLU A 116 -15.89 16.35 -13.31
CA GLU A 116 -16.91 17.08 -14.07
C GLU A 116 -16.30 18.16 -14.96
N ARG A 117 -15.29 18.91 -14.48
CA ARG A 117 -14.54 19.90 -15.27
C ARG A 117 -13.90 19.29 -16.51
N PHE A 118 -13.32 18.10 -16.38
CA PHE A 118 -12.73 17.38 -17.50
C PHE A 118 -13.81 16.87 -18.46
N LEU A 119 -14.80 16.15 -17.93
CA LEU A 119 -15.84 15.52 -18.73
C LEU A 119 -16.69 16.57 -19.47
N ASN A 120 -17.01 17.70 -18.85
CA ASN A 120 -17.74 18.79 -19.49
C ASN A 120 -16.93 19.53 -20.58
N ALA A 121 -15.62 19.32 -20.66
CA ALA A 121 -14.78 19.81 -21.75
C ALA A 121 -14.77 18.86 -22.97
N LEU A 122 -15.35 17.67 -22.86
CA LEU A 122 -15.41 16.68 -23.93
C LEU A 122 -16.75 16.72 -24.67
N ALA A 123 -16.71 16.20 -25.89
CA ALA A 123 -17.87 15.95 -26.74
C ALA A 123 -17.66 14.62 -27.50
N GLY A 124 -18.72 14.10 -28.11
CA GLY A 124 -18.66 12.91 -28.95
C GLY A 124 -17.75 13.11 -30.18
N PRO A 125 -17.48 12.06 -30.97
CA PRO A 125 -16.54 12.11 -32.10
C PRO A 125 -16.82 13.22 -33.13
N LYS A 126 -18.09 13.62 -33.28
CA LYS A 126 -18.54 14.68 -34.21
C LYS A 126 -19.01 15.94 -33.48
N GLY A 127 -18.71 16.07 -32.20
CA GLY A 127 -19.12 17.21 -31.37
C GLY A 127 -20.45 17.03 -30.65
N GLU A 128 -20.96 15.80 -30.57
CA GLU A 128 -22.21 15.48 -29.88
C GLU A 128 -22.11 15.81 -28.38
N LYS A 129 -23.22 16.27 -27.79
CA LYS A 129 -23.29 16.43 -26.34
C LYS A 129 -23.17 15.07 -25.67
N ILE A 130 -22.17 14.91 -24.80
CA ILE A 130 -22.04 13.69 -23.98
C ILE A 130 -22.89 13.80 -22.72
N SER A 131 -23.32 12.65 -22.21
CA SER A 131 -23.71 12.45 -20.82
C SER A 131 -22.75 11.44 -20.17
N TYR A 132 -22.64 11.51 -18.85
CA TYR A 132 -21.74 10.65 -18.11
C TYR A 132 -22.31 10.27 -16.75
N THR A 133 -22.03 9.03 -16.34
CA THR A 133 -22.41 8.50 -15.03
C THR A 133 -21.20 7.82 -14.40
N LYS A 134 -20.88 8.17 -13.16
CA LYS A 134 -19.89 7.44 -12.38
C LYS A 134 -20.46 6.07 -12.03
N ILE A 135 -19.85 4.99 -12.51
CA ILE A 135 -20.35 3.62 -12.25
C ILE A 135 -19.68 2.99 -11.03
N GLU A 136 -18.40 3.24 -10.82
CA GLU A 136 -17.67 2.71 -9.66
C GLU A 136 -16.41 3.54 -9.35
N THR A 137 -15.96 3.43 -8.11
CA THR A 137 -14.61 3.77 -7.69
C THR A 137 -13.85 2.46 -7.58
N CYS A 138 -12.81 2.29 -8.38
CA CYS A 138 -12.07 1.03 -8.52
C CYS A 138 -10.58 1.21 -8.31
N CYS A 139 -9.90 0.10 -8.53
CA CYS A 139 -8.52 0.05 -8.97
C CYS A 139 -7.57 0.80 -8.03
N PRO A 140 -7.30 0.23 -6.84
CA PRO A 140 -6.28 0.77 -5.96
C PRO A 140 -4.93 0.81 -6.69
N PHE A 141 -4.21 1.91 -6.54
CA PHE A 141 -2.83 2.07 -7.04
C PHE A 141 -1.98 2.79 -5.99
N PRO A 142 -0.67 2.49 -5.88
CA PRO A 142 0.22 3.22 -4.97
C PRO A 142 0.33 4.70 -5.38
N SER A 143 0.19 5.62 -4.42
CA SER A 143 0.31 7.06 -4.63
C SER A 143 1.06 7.71 -3.48
N LYS A 144 1.99 8.62 -3.80
CA LYS A 144 2.68 9.44 -2.79
C LYS A 144 1.91 10.72 -2.46
N ARG A 145 0.83 10.99 -3.18
CA ARG A 145 0.02 12.21 -3.05
C ARG A 145 -1.20 12.00 -2.12
N THR A 146 -1.29 10.85 -1.45
CA THR A 146 -2.32 10.56 -0.45
C THR A 146 -1.69 10.18 0.88
N ALA A 147 -2.36 10.51 1.98
CA ALA A 147 -1.90 10.16 3.32
C ALA A 147 -1.85 8.63 3.55
N MET A 148 -2.72 7.89 2.88
CA MET A 148 -2.78 6.43 2.96
C MET A 148 -1.75 5.72 2.09
N GLY A 149 -0.99 6.43 1.24
CA GLY A 149 -0.04 5.82 0.31
C GLY A 149 -0.69 5.11 -0.89
N ALA A 150 -2.00 5.25 -1.06
CA ALA A 150 -2.77 4.65 -2.14
C ALA A 150 -3.86 5.61 -2.64
N GLY A 151 -4.16 5.54 -3.93
CA GLY A 151 -5.29 6.21 -4.58
C GLY A 151 -6.20 5.19 -5.26
N PHE A 152 -7.38 5.64 -5.69
CA PHE A 152 -8.36 4.85 -6.42
C PHE A 152 -8.76 5.56 -7.71
N LEU A 153 -9.03 4.81 -8.77
CA LEU A 153 -9.54 5.35 -10.01
C LEU A 153 -11.06 5.46 -9.95
N ASN A 154 -11.61 6.48 -10.59
CA ASN A 154 -13.05 6.60 -10.78
C ASN A 154 -13.39 6.24 -12.23
N ILE A 155 -14.36 5.34 -12.41
CA ILE A 155 -14.79 4.92 -13.74
C ILE A 155 -16.10 5.62 -14.10
N TYR A 156 -16.11 6.25 -15.27
CA TYR A 156 -17.26 6.92 -15.84
C TYR A 156 -17.72 6.21 -17.12
N GLU A 157 -19.02 5.94 -17.20
CA GLU A 157 -19.67 5.54 -18.43
C GLU A 157 -20.02 6.80 -19.21
N ILE A 158 -19.56 6.90 -20.46
CA ILE A 158 -19.81 8.04 -21.34
C ILE A 158 -20.75 7.63 -22.47
N ARG A 159 -21.77 8.45 -22.68
CA ARG A 159 -22.81 8.27 -23.69
C ARG A 159 -22.97 9.50 -24.58
N TRP A 160 -23.35 9.31 -25.84
CA TRP A 160 -23.87 10.36 -26.73
C TRP A 160 -24.85 9.78 -27.75
N GLU A 161 -25.56 10.66 -28.45
CA GLU A 161 -26.55 10.26 -29.46
C GLU A 161 -25.90 9.52 -30.64
N GLY A 162 -26.53 8.44 -31.11
CA GLY A 162 -26.02 7.63 -32.22
C GLY A 162 -24.88 6.65 -31.84
N GLN A 163 -24.48 6.61 -30.57
CA GLN A 163 -23.47 5.66 -30.08
C GLN A 163 -24.06 4.25 -29.93
N LYS A 164 -23.39 3.23 -30.50
CA LYS A 164 -23.83 1.83 -30.40
C LYS A 164 -23.65 1.23 -29.01
N LYS A 165 -22.53 1.54 -28.34
CA LYS A 165 -22.18 1.04 -27.02
C LYS A 165 -21.50 2.14 -26.22
N PRO A 166 -21.87 2.35 -24.94
CA PRO A 166 -21.18 3.27 -24.05
C PRO A 166 -19.69 2.95 -23.98
N ILE A 167 -18.88 3.97 -23.72
CA ILE A 167 -17.45 3.80 -23.44
C ILE A 167 -17.19 4.03 -21.95
N LEU A 168 -16.12 3.44 -21.45
CA LEU A 168 -15.68 3.66 -20.07
C LEU A 168 -14.40 4.50 -20.08
N LEU A 169 -14.36 5.50 -19.21
CA LEU A 169 -13.17 6.30 -18.93
C LEU A 169 -12.73 6.12 -17.48
N TYR A 170 -11.43 5.88 -17.29
CA TYR A 170 -10.75 5.80 -16.00
C TYR A 170 -10.13 7.16 -15.69
N LEU A 171 -10.56 7.77 -14.59
CA LEU A 171 -10.08 9.08 -14.13
C LEU A 171 -9.28 8.91 -12.84
N ASN A 172 -8.23 9.71 -12.71
CA ASN A 172 -7.36 9.77 -11.55
C ASN A 172 -7.19 11.23 -11.10
N ILE A 173 -7.68 11.55 -9.92
CA ILE A 173 -7.58 12.89 -9.32
C ILE A 173 -6.28 13.15 -8.56
N TYR A 174 -5.50 12.09 -8.29
CA TYR A 174 -4.39 12.16 -7.35
C TYR A 174 -3.08 12.55 -8.03
N GLU A 175 -2.79 11.98 -9.20
CA GLU A 175 -1.51 12.17 -9.89
C GLU A 175 -1.59 13.18 -11.02
N LYS A 176 -0.44 13.75 -11.37
CA LYS A 176 -0.30 14.62 -12.53
C LYS A 176 -0.06 13.81 -13.81
N GLY A 177 -0.49 14.38 -14.93
CA GLY A 177 -0.17 13.90 -16.26
C GLY A 177 -0.62 14.91 -17.30
N TYR A 178 -0.18 14.75 -18.54
CA TYR A 178 -0.60 15.64 -19.62
C TYR A 178 -2.08 15.46 -19.92
N LEU A 179 -2.85 16.53 -19.73
CA LEU A 179 -4.29 16.53 -19.95
C LEU A 179 -4.61 16.58 -21.45
N LYS A 180 -5.12 15.48 -21.99
CA LYS A 180 -5.43 15.32 -23.42
C LYS A 180 -6.87 14.84 -23.63
N CYS A 181 -7.38 15.09 -24.84
CA CYS A 181 -8.63 14.49 -25.31
C CYS A 181 -8.39 13.01 -25.67
N PRO A 182 -9.18 12.04 -25.13
CA PRO A 182 -9.07 10.63 -25.49
C PRO A 182 -9.36 10.37 -26.97
N VAL A 183 -8.71 9.36 -27.55
CA VAL A 183 -8.92 8.96 -28.95
C VAL A 183 -10.40 8.62 -29.17
N GLY A 184 -10.99 9.16 -30.23
CA GLY A 184 -12.40 8.92 -30.59
C GLY A 184 -13.39 9.87 -29.92
N LEU A 185 -12.95 10.76 -29.04
CA LEU A 185 -13.74 11.89 -28.54
C LEU A 185 -13.27 13.20 -29.18
N SER A 186 -14.04 14.26 -28.98
CA SER A 186 -13.66 15.61 -29.38
C SER A 186 -13.65 16.57 -28.19
N ILE A 187 -13.03 17.74 -28.39
CA ILE A 187 -13.07 18.83 -27.42
C ILE A 187 -14.33 19.65 -27.72
N LYS A 188 -15.12 19.92 -26.68
CA LYS A 188 -16.32 20.75 -26.77
C LYS A 188 -15.92 22.18 -27.15
N LYS A 189 -16.52 22.68 -28.23
CA LYS A 189 -16.31 24.04 -28.73
C LYS A 189 -17.10 25.07 -27.92
#